data_AF-A0A946WFW7-F1
#
_entry.id   AF-A0A946WFW7-F1
#
_cell.length_a   1.000
_cell.length_b   1.000
_cell.length_c   1.000
_cell.angle_alpha   90.00
_cell.angle_beta   90.00
_cell.angle_gamma   90.00
#
_symmetry.space_group_name_H-M   'P 1'
#
loop_
_entity.id
_entity.type
_entity.pdbx_description
1 polymer ?
#
loop_
_entity_poly.entity_id
_entity_poly.type
_entity_poly.pdbx_seq_one_letter_code
_entity_poly.pdbx_strand_id
1 'polypeptide(L)'
;MNEKVLNENISKVEQLLKSDTPEAGFELLKSLNEPELNQAVSELIKNAVNNKYFEGKSDQKIINEGLDILKKLLPKITTLSMIGCYMESLDISNFSELESIDLSGCDCLKEIKGLNGLSKLNNLDLSYTSSLELDTNDYSHIKDIKGLRNKYGMVSNEYKKEYFWGHLWRVIEDKIQELVDDCSDEEEYEDGLNEYLGSSIIITIDESDFYDESFDSRREYFEPLESVLSKEQMDYLPKIGKDYQEDEIAVFLFTGNWNFITSFYRPKDDLPGADEF
;
A
#
# COMPACT_ATOMS: atom_id res chain seq x y z
N MET A 1 39.43 18.97 3.76
CA MET A 1 39.10 20.38 4.10
C MET A 1 39.43 20.68 5.57
N ASN A 2 39.79 21.92 5.96
CA ASN A 2 39.94 22.28 7.38
C ASN A 2 38.56 22.63 8.00
N GLU A 3 38.44 22.56 9.32
CA GLU A 3 37.15 22.70 10.03
C GLU A 3 36.45 24.04 9.77
N LYS A 4 37.22 25.14 9.71
CA LYS A 4 36.67 26.48 9.45
C LYS A 4 36.03 26.57 8.05
N VAL A 5 36.74 26.10 7.03
CA VAL A 5 36.26 26.12 5.64
C VAL A 5 35.07 25.16 5.46
N LEU A 6 35.07 24.02 6.16
CA LEU A 6 33.92 23.11 6.18
C LEU A 6 32.67 23.81 6.72
N ASN A 7 32.78 24.46 7.88
CA ASN A 7 31.66 25.16 8.51
C ASN A 7 31.14 26.33 7.64
N GLU A 8 32.03 27.10 7.00
CA GLU A 8 31.65 28.15 6.06
C GLU A 8 30.90 27.59 4.84
N ASN A 9 31.39 26.49 4.27
CA ASN A 9 30.73 25.82 3.14
C ASN A 9 29.39 25.21 3.51
N ILE A 10 29.26 24.62 4.70
CA ILE A 10 27.98 24.13 5.23
C ILE A 10 26.98 25.29 5.25
N SER A 11 27.26 26.39 5.96
CA SER A 11 26.32 27.51 6.07
C SER A 11 25.88 28.06 4.72
N LYS A 12 26.80 28.13 3.74
CA LYS A 12 26.47 28.58 2.38
C LYS A 12 25.57 27.59 1.64
N VAL A 13 25.87 26.30 1.69
CA VAL A 13 25.05 25.25 1.06
C VAL A 13 23.67 25.20 1.69
N GLU A 14 23.58 25.29 3.01
CA GLU A 14 22.29 25.30 3.72
C GLU A 14 21.37 26.42 3.25
N GLN A 15 21.91 27.63 3.09
CA GLN A 15 21.15 28.79 2.58
C GLN A 15 20.64 28.53 1.16
N LEU A 16 21.46 27.94 0.30
CA LEU A 16 21.08 27.67 -1.10
C LEU A 16 20.04 26.55 -1.20
N LEU A 17 20.22 25.45 -0.48
CA LEU A 17 19.29 24.31 -0.52
C LEU A 17 17.93 24.62 0.09
N LYS A 18 17.85 25.58 1.02
CA LYS A 18 16.59 26.05 1.62
C LYS A 18 15.93 27.20 0.83
N SER A 19 16.54 27.65 -0.26
CA SER A 19 15.99 28.72 -1.11
C SER A 19 14.96 28.19 -2.11
N ASP A 20 14.28 29.09 -2.82
CA ASP A 20 13.36 28.73 -3.91
C ASP A 20 14.07 28.10 -5.12
N THR A 21 15.42 28.19 -5.17
CA THR A 21 16.27 27.65 -6.24
C THR A 21 17.36 26.73 -5.66
N PRO A 22 17.00 25.55 -5.13
CA PRO A 22 17.96 24.62 -4.52
C PRO A 22 19.04 24.12 -5.49
N GLU A 23 18.83 24.27 -6.80
CA GLU A 23 19.77 23.88 -7.86
C GLU A 23 21.13 24.54 -7.71
N ALA A 24 21.17 25.81 -7.29
CA ALA A 24 22.44 26.51 -7.03
C ALA A 24 23.24 25.83 -5.90
N GLY A 25 22.55 25.24 -4.92
CA GLY A 25 23.16 24.45 -3.85
C GLY A 25 23.72 23.13 -4.38
N PHE A 26 22.98 22.42 -5.22
CA PHE A 26 23.45 21.19 -5.85
C PHE A 26 24.66 21.44 -6.76
N GLU A 27 24.64 22.50 -7.57
CA GLU A 27 25.78 22.85 -8.43
C GLU A 27 27.01 23.24 -7.62
N LEU A 28 26.83 23.97 -6.51
CA LEU A 28 27.93 24.26 -5.60
C LEU A 28 28.52 22.96 -5.03
N LEU A 29 27.69 22.05 -4.53
CA LEU A 29 28.15 20.76 -3.99
C LEU A 29 28.88 19.92 -5.05
N LYS A 30 28.36 19.85 -6.28
CA LYS A 30 29.02 19.18 -7.41
C LYS A 30 30.38 19.79 -7.74
N SER A 31 30.47 21.13 -7.71
CA SER A 31 31.71 21.86 -8.03
C SER A 31 32.79 21.70 -6.97
N LEU A 32 32.40 21.65 -5.69
CA LEU A 32 33.30 21.45 -4.56
C LEU A 32 33.80 20.01 -4.54
N ASN A 33 32.93 19.03 -4.83
CA ASN A 33 33.27 17.61 -4.89
C ASN A 33 33.94 17.10 -3.59
N GLU A 34 33.41 17.53 -2.43
CA GLU A 34 33.90 17.20 -1.09
C GLU A 34 32.91 16.23 -0.41
N PRO A 35 33.21 14.91 -0.32
CA PRO A 35 32.28 13.93 0.24
C PRO A 35 31.89 14.18 1.69
N GLU A 36 32.81 14.69 2.52
CA GLU A 36 32.53 15.02 3.92
C GLU A 36 31.49 16.14 4.05
N LEU A 37 31.51 17.12 3.13
CA LEU A 37 30.50 18.17 3.07
C LEU A 37 29.14 17.59 2.67
N ASN A 38 29.09 16.80 1.60
CA ASN A 38 27.85 16.15 1.16
C ASN A 38 27.23 15.30 2.27
N GLN A 39 28.06 14.58 3.04
CA GLN A 39 27.60 13.80 4.17
C GLN A 39 27.04 14.68 5.29
N ALA A 40 27.74 15.78 5.62
CA ALA A 40 27.33 16.72 6.66
C ALA A 40 25.97 17.39 6.36
N VAL A 41 25.67 17.64 5.07
CA VAL A 41 24.39 18.24 4.63
C VAL A 41 23.44 17.25 3.97
N SER A 42 23.66 15.94 4.14
CA SER A 42 22.94 14.89 3.42
C SER A 42 21.42 14.97 3.56
N GLU A 43 20.92 15.30 4.76
CA GLU A 43 19.49 15.46 5.01
C GLU A 43 18.90 16.64 4.22
N LEU A 44 19.64 17.74 4.11
CA LEU A 44 19.21 18.90 3.32
C LEU A 44 19.22 18.58 1.83
N ILE A 45 20.19 17.81 1.36
CA ILE A 45 20.21 17.34 -0.03
C ILE A 45 18.98 16.49 -0.32
N LYS A 46 18.66 15.50 0.54
CA LYS A 46 17.49 14.63 0.38
C LYS A 46 16.19 15.44 0.37
N ASN A 47 15.99 16.35 1.32
CA ASN A 47 14.80 17.18 1.41
C ASN A 47 14.65 18.10 0.20
N ALA A 48 15.73 18.77 -0.21
CA ALA A 48 15.71 19.65 -1.37
C ALA A 48 15.43 18.87 -2.66
N VAL A 49 15.97 17.65 -2.80
CA VAL A 49 15.66 16.79 -3.95
C VAL A 49 14.20 16.36 -3.92
N ASN A 50 13.69 15.88 -2.77
CA ASN A 50 12.30 15.42 -2.64
C ASN A 50 11.31 16.52 -3.06
N ASN A 51 11.43 17.69 -2.46
CA ASN A 51 10.50 18.80 -2.71
C ASN A 51 10.57 19.30 -4.16
N LYS A 52 11.77 19.30 -4.75
CA LYS A 52 11.98 19.84 -6.10
C LYS A 52 11.62 18.84 -7.21
N TYR A 53 11.97 17.57 -7.03
CA TYR A 53 12.00 16.59 -8.12
C TYR A 53 11.05 15.40 -7.93
N PHE A 54 10.54 15.12 -6.72
CA PHE A 54 9.69 13.95 -6.46
C PHE A 54 8.27 14.32 -6.05
N GLU A 55 8.11 15.16 -5.03
CA GLU A 55 6.82 15.49 -4.43
C GLU A 55 5.86 16.10 -5.46
N GLY A 56 4.76 15.40 -5.70
CA GLY A 56 3.75 15.78 -6.67
C GLY A 56 4.24 15.87 -8.11
N LYS A 57 5.38 15.26 -8.44
CA LYS A 57 5.90 15.23 -9.82
C LYS A 57 5.38 14.02 -10.57
N SER A 58 5.07 14.24 -11.84
CA SER A 58 4.69 13.19 -12.80
C SER A 58 5.62 13.14 -14.03
N ASP A 59 6.46 14.17 -14.23
CA ASP A 59 7.43 14.18 -15.33
C ASP A 59 8.63 13.30 -15.00
N GLN A 60 8.73 12.15 -15.68
CA GLN A 60 9.81 11.18 -15.51
C GLN A 60 11.20 11.79 -15.68
N LYS A 61 11.37 12.80 -16.56
CA LYS A 61 12.66 13.44 -16.77
C LYS A 61 13.09 14.21 -15.53
N ILE A 62 12.17 14.97 -14.92
CA ILE A 62 12.41 15.71 -13.67
C ILE A 62 12.76 14.73 -12.55
N ILE A 63 12.05 13.62 -12.45
CA ILE A 63 12.27 12.60 -11.42
C ILE A 63 13.66 11.97 -11.60
N ASN A 64 14.02 11.60 -12.83
CA ASN A 64 15.34 11.04 -13.14
C ASN A 64 16.47 12.04 -12.84
N GLU A 65 16.26 13.34 -13.08
CA GLU A 65 17.23 14.39 -12.69
C GLU A 65 17.46 14.40 -11.17
N GLY A 66 16.40 14.24 -10.37
CA GLY A 66 16.50 14.12 -8.91
C GLY A 66 17.29 12.89 -8.47
N LEU A 67 17.02 11.72 -9.06
CA LEU A 67 17.76 10.49 -8.79
C LEU A 67 19.24 10.62 -9.17
N ASP A 68 19.55 11.24 -10.31
CA ASP A 68 20.93 11.51 -10.75
C ASP A 68 21.68 12.41 -9.76
N ILE A 69 21.01 13.42 -9.21
CA ILE A 69 21.58 14.29 -8.16
C ILE A 69 21.90 13.46 -6.91
N LEU A 70 20.96 12.64 -6.43
CA LEU A 70 21.19 11.79 -5.26
C LEU A 70 22.34 10.81 -5.50
N LYS A 71 22.37 10.13 -6.65
CA LYS A 71 23.45 9.20 -7.02
C LYS A 71 24.80 9.91 -7.04
N LYS A 72 24.85 11.13 -7.57
CA LYS A 72 26.10 11.89 -7.70
C LYS A 72 26.60 12.43 -6.36
N LEU A 73 25.71 12.98 -5.54
CA LEU A 73 26.09 13.64 -4.29
C LEU A 73 26.16 12.69 -3.10
N LEU A 74 25.31 11.66 -3.07
CA LEU A 74 25.14 10.70 -1.99
C LEU A 74 25.22 9.25 -2.52
N PRO A 75 26.37 8.81 -3.07
CA PRO A 75 26.51 7.49 -3.69
C PRO A 75 26.35 6.30 -2.73
N LYS A 76 26.31 6.55 -1.41
CA LYS A 76 26.09 5.54 -0.35
C LYS A 76 24.80 5.83 0.44
N ILE A 77 23.81 6.44 -0.21
CA ILE A 77 22.52 6.73 0.42
C ILE A 77 21.85 5.43 0.87
N THR A 78 21.36 5.42 2.11
CA THR A 78 20.70 4.27 2.73
C THR A 78 19.18 4.41 2.81
N THR A 79 18.65 5.63 2.62
CA THR A 79 17.22 5.93 2.70
C THR A 79 16.76 6.72 1.47
N LEU A 80 15.70 6.27 0.81
CA LEU A 80 15.05 6.99 -0.28
C LEU A 80 13.58 7.23 0.06
N SER A 81 13.10 8.45 -0.10
CA SER A 81 11.69 8.81 0.03
C SER A 81 11.25 9.51 -1.25
N MET A 82 10.14 9.05 -1.82
CA MET A 82 9.53 9.60 -3.03
C MET A 82 8.01 9.66 -2.87
N ILE A 83 7.55 9.97 -1.66
CA ILE A 83 6.13 9.95 -1.27
C ILE A 83 5.29 10.79 -2.24
N GLY A 84 4.16 10.24 -2.70
CA GLY A 84 3.22 10.93 -3.58
C GLY A 84 3.81 11.29 -4.95
N CYS A 85 4.81 10.56 -5.42
CA CYS A 85 5.37 10.73 -6.76
C CYS A 85 4.54 9.95 -7.78
N TYR A 86 4.07 10.63 -8.83
CA TYR A 86 3.15 10.07 -9.83
C TYR A 86 3.89 9.41 -11.00
N MET A 87 4.99 8.70 -10.73
CA MET A 87 5.77 7.99 -11.74
C MET A 87 5.18 6.62 -12.07
N GLU A 88 5.31 6.17 -13.32
CA GLU A 88 4.89 4.81 -13.69
C GLU A 88 5.97 3.75 -13.46
N SER A 89 7.25 4.13 -13.52
CA SER A 89 8.38 3.22 -13.37
C SER A 89 9.51 3.89 -12.59
N LEU A 90 10.10 3.14 -11.67
CA LEU A 90 11.24 3.56 -10.86
C LEU A 90 12.44 2.65 -11.13
N ASP A 91 13.60 3.21 -11.44
CA ASP A 91 14.86 2.47 -11.53
C ASP A 91 15.81 2.84 -10.39
N ILE A 92 16.00 1.90 -9.47
CA ILE A 92 16.87 2.04 -8.30
C ILE A 92 18.09 1.11 -8.38
N SER A 93 18.39 0.55 -9.54
CA SER A 93 19.50 -0.42 -9.74
C SER A 93 20.88 0.14 -9.36
N ASN A 94 21.02 1.47 -9.29
CA ASN A 94 22.26 2.15 -8.93
C ASN A 94 22.41 2.46 -7.43
N PHE A 95 21.43 2.12 -6.59
CA PHE A 95 21.41 2.46 -5.16
C PHE A 95 21.53 1.20 -4.29
N SER A 96 22.62 0.44 -4.45
CA SER A 96 22.82 -0.87 -3.80
C SER A 96 22.91 -0.84 -2.27
N GLU A 97 23.07 0.35 -1.68
CA GLU A 97 23.21 0.57 -0.24
C GLU A 97 21.89 0.89 0.47
N LEU A 98 20.76 0.92 -0.25
CA LEU A 98 19.45 1.23 0.34
C LEU A 98 19.05 0.19 1.38
N GLU A 99 18.67 0.69 2.55
CA GLU A 99 18.16 -0.05 3.71
C GLU A 99 16.67 0.25 3.95
N SER A 100 16.20 1.42 3.52
CA SER A 100 14.80 1.84 3.63
C SER A 100 14.34 2.61 2.40
N ILE A 101 13.15 2.31 1.90
CA ILE A 101 12.50 3.02 0.80
C ILE A 101 11.05 3.33 1.19
N ASP A 102 10.65 4.58 1.01
CA ASP A 102 9.26 5.02 1.16
C ASP A 102 8.72 5.53 -0.17
N LEU A 103 7.80 4.76 -0.75
CA LEU A 103 7.07 5.04 -1.99
C LEU A 103 5.57 5.25 -1.71
N SER A 104 5.20 5.56 -0.46
CA SER A 104 3.80 5.70 -0.10
C SER A 104 3.10 6.76 -0.97
N GLY A 105 1.88 6.49 -1.40
CA GLY A 105 1.10 7.37 -2.27
C GLY A 105 1.58 7.46 -3.73
N CYS A 106 2.53 6.63 -4.18
CA CYS A 106 2.88 6.51 -5.60
C CYS A 106 1.85 5.66 -6.35
N ASP A 107 0.61 6.13 -6.45
CA ASP A 107 -0.55 5.39 -6.98
C ASP A 107 -0.42 4.98 -8.46
N CYS A 108 0.36 5.71 -9.24
CA CYS A 108 0.64 5.45 -10.65
C CYS A 108 1.78 4.45 -10.89
N LEU A 109 2.54 4.08 -9.85
CA LEU A 109 3.71 3.21 -9.97
C LEU A 109 3.30 1.79 -10.34
N LYS A 110 3.93 1.25 -11.39
CA LYS A 110 3.65 -0.10 -11.92
C LYS A 110 4.86 -1.02 -11.89
N GLU A 111 6.07 -0.46 -11.84
CA GLU A 111 7.31 -1.23 -11.92
C GLU A 111 8.44 -0.59 -11.10
N ILE A 112 9.17 -1.43 -10.35
CA ILE A 112 10.41 -1.03 -9.66
C ILE A 112 11.57 -1.90 -10.15
N LYS A 113 12.45 -1.32 -10.97
CA LYS A 113 13.66 -1.98 -11.47
C LYS A 113 14.76 -1.94 -10.43
N GLY A 114 15.41 -3.08 -10.23
CA GLY A 114 16.56 -3.22 -9.32
C GLY A 114 16.19 -3.55 -7.87
N LEU A 115 14.90 -3.61 -7.51
CA LEU A 115 14.45 -3.90 -6.14
C LEU A 115 14.99 -5.25 -5.62
N ASN A 116 14.91 -6.30 -6.44
CA ASN A 116 15.47 -7.63 -6.14
C ASN A 116 16.99 -7.64 -5.88
N GLY A 117 17.72 -6.62 -6.35
CA GLY A 117 19.16 -6.49 -6.14
C GLY A 117 19.54 -5.89 -4.78
N LEU A 118 18.58 -5.36 -4.02
CA LEU A 118 18.85 -4.61 -2.79
C LEU A 118 18.93 -5.55 -1.57
N SER A 119 20.07 -6.22 -1.43
CA SER A 119 20.34 -7.15 -0.32
C SER A 119 20.33 -6.54 1.08
N LYS A 120 20.41 -5.21 1.21
CA LYS A 120 20.41 -4.46 2.48
C LYS A 120 19.04 -3.89 2.84
N LEU A 121 18.07 -3.94 1.93
CA LEU A 121 16.75 -3.36 2.12
C LEU A 121 16.01 -4.14 3.21
N ASN A 122 15.68 -3.45 4.30
CA ASN A 122 14.94 -4.03 5.42
C ASN A 122 13.53 -3.47 5.53
N ASN A 123 13.30 -2.23 5.07
CA ASN A 123 12.01 -1.55 5.16
C ASN A 123 11.58 -1.04 3.78
N LEU A 124 10.35 -1.36 3.39
CA LEU A 124 9.76 -0.90 2.14
C LEU A 124 8.30 -0.49 2.39
N ASP A 125 8.01 0.80 2.22
CA ASP A 125 6.64 1.31 2.32
C ASP A 125 6.04 1.50 0.91
N LEU A 126 5.00 0.72 0.62
CA LEU A 126 4.20 0.73 -0.61
C LEU A 126 2.74 1.10 -0.32
N SER A 127 2.47 1.76 0.81
CA SER A 127 1.12 2.18 1.14
C SER A 127 0.55 3.07 0.04
N TYR A 128 -0.71 2.88 -0.34
CA TYR A 128 -1.39 3.62 -1.41
C TYR A 128 -0.71 3.55 -2.81
N THR A 129 -0.06 2.42 -3.14
CA THR A 129 0.51 2.15 -4.47
C THR A 129 -0.37 1.17 -5.27
N SER A 130 -1.64 1.54 -5.51
CA SER A 130 -2.66 0.63 -6.04
C SER A 130 -2.37 0.03 -7.43
N SER A 131 -1.49 0.64 -8.23
CA SER A 131 -1.11 0.13 -9.55
C SER A 131 0.10 -0.80 -9.54
N LEU A 132 0.75 -0.98 -8.38
CA LEU A 132 1.97 -1.78 -8.26
C LEU A 132 1.63 -3.18 -7.78
N GLU A 133 2.05 -4.18 -8.56
CA GLU A 133 1.95 -5.59 -8.19
C GLU A 133 3.35 -6.19 -8.07
N LEU A 134 3.60 -6.89 -6.96
CA LEU A 134 4.86 -7.57 -6.69
C LEU A 134 4.59 -9.06 -6.39
N ASP A 135 5.43 -9.95 -6.95
CA ASP A 135 5.43 -11.35 -6.53
C ASP A 135 6.03 -11.45 -5.13
N THR A 136 5.24 -11.92 -4.18
CA THR A 136 5.63 -12.02 -2.76
C THR A 136 6.88 -12.87 -2.54
N ASN A 137 7.18 -13.82 -3.42
CA ASN A 137 8.33 -14.71 -3.26
C ASN A 137 9.67 -14.00 -3.49
N ASP A 138 9.68 -13.01 -4.38
CA ASP A 138 10.90 -12.31 -4.82
C ASP A 138 11.50 -11.41 -3.74
N TYR A 139 10.68 -11.00 -2.76
CA TYR A 139 11.04 -9.99 -1.76
C TYR A 139 11.07 -10.52 -0.31
N SER A 140 11.14 -11.85 -0.15
CA SER A 140 11.12 -12.51 1.16
C SER A 140 12.27 -12.14 2.10
N HIS A 141 13.35 -11.52 1.60
CA HIS A 141 14.46 -11.01 2.40
C HIS A 141 14.16 -9.67 3.09
N ILE A 142 13.18 -8.90 2.61
CA ILE A 142 12.80 -7.61 3.20
C ILE A 142 11.94 -7.90 4.44
N LYS A 143 12.37 -7.38 5.60
CA LYS A 143 11.76 -7.71 6.89
C LYS A 143 10.42 -7.04 7.10
N ASP A 144 10.32 -5.78 6.72
CA ASP A 144 9.12 -4.97 6.88
C ASP A 144 8.69 -4.43 5.52
N ILE A 145 7.53 -4.89 5.04
CA ILE A 145 6.89 -4.38 3.84
C ILE A 145 5.47 -3.97 4.19
N LYS A 146 5.16 -2.69 3.97
CA LYS A 146 3.79 -2.16 4.10
C LYS A 146 3.17 -1.98 2.73
N GLY A 147 1.87 -2.23 2.62
CA GLY A 147 1.15 -2.08 1.36
C GLY A 147 1.58 -3.05 0.27
N LEU A 148 2.12 -4.22 0.63
CA LEU A 148 2.48 -5.23 -0.37
C LEU A 148 1.22 -5.72 -1.08
N ARG A 149 1.26 -5.71 -2.40
CA ARG A 149 0.20 -6.21 -3.28
C ARG A 149 0.76 -7.26 -4.22
N ASN A 150 -0.03 -8.28 -4.48
CA ASN A 150 0.19 -9.19 -5.59
C ASN A 150 -1.00 -9.09 -6.55
N LYS A 151 -0.99 -9.86 -7.63
CA LYS A 151 -2.08 -9.89 -8.60
C LYS A 151 -3.48 -10.17 -8.01
N TYR A 152 -3.56 -10.73 -6.80
CA TYR A 152 -4.82 -11.03 -6.12
C TYR A 152 -5.30 -9.89 -5.21
N GLY A 153 -4.49 -8.88 -4.92
CA GLY A 153 -4.80 -7.78 -4.00
C GLY A 153 -3.76 -7.60 -2.89
N MET A 154 -4.22 -7.08 -1.76
CA MET A 154 -3.41 -6.81 -0.57
C MET A 154 -2.89 -8.12 0.04
N VAL A 155 -1.59 -8.18 0.29
CA VAL A 155 -0.95 -9.32 0.93
C VAL A 155 -1.09 -9.20 2.45
N SER A 156 -1.86 -10.12 3.03
CA SER A 156 -2.18 -10.15 4.46
C SER A 156 -1.58 -11.38 5.14
N ASN A 157 -1.02 -11.21 6.34
CA ASN A 157 -0.63 -12.33 7.21
C ASN A 157 -1.86 -12.96 7.90
N GLU A 158 -1.69 -14.13 8.53
CA GLU A 158 -2.79 -14.86 9.19
C GLU A 158 -3.46 -14.04 10.29
N TYR A 159 -2.67 -13.39 11.15
CA TYR A 159 -3.18 -12.52 12.22
C TYR A 159 -4.11 -11.43 11.67
N LYS A 160 -3.71 -10.74 10.60
CA LYS A 160 -4.53 -9.67 10.00
C LYS A 160 -5.79 -10.21 9.34
N LYS A 161 -5.73 -11.42 8.76
CA LYS A 161 -6.92 -12.10 8.25
C LYS A 161 -7.90 -12.40 9.37
N GLU A 162 -7.44 -12.99 10.48
CA GLU A 162 -8.26 -13.28 11.66
C GLU A 162 -8.88 -12.01 12.25
N TYR A 163 -8.12 -10.92 12.33
CA TYR A 163 -8.62 -9.63 12.78
C TYR A 163 -9.83 -9.17 11.98
N PHE A 164 -9.71 -9.13 10.65
CA PHE A 164 -10.81 -8.73 9.78
C PHE A 164 -11.95 -9.74 9.80
N TRP A 165 -11.66 -11.04 9.83
CA TRP A 165 -12.70 -12.07 9.92
C TRP A 165 -13.60 -11.88 11.14
N GLY A 166 -13.05 -11.52 12.30
CA GLY A 166 -13.85 -11.23 13.49
C GLY A 166 -14.83 -10.06 13.30
N HIS A 167 -14.47 -9.06 12.50
CA HIS A 167 -15.37 -7.95 12.16
C HIS A 167 -16.40 -8.35 11.12
N LEU A 168 -15.99 -9.06 10.08
CA LEU A 168 -16.92 -9.47 9.03
C LEU A 168 -17.94 -10.50 9.55
N TRP A 169 -17.56 -11.34 10.52
CA TRP A 169 -18.49 -12.25 11.19
C TRP A 169 -19.57 -11.50 11.96
N ARG A 170 -19.22 -10.43 12.68
CA ARG A 170 -20.20 -9.58 13.36
C ARG A 170 -21.20 -8.95 12.39
N VAL A 171 -20.75 -8.59 11.18
CA VAL A 171 -21.67 -8.07 10.15
C VAL A 171 -22.71 -9.13 9.76
N ILE A 172 -22.31 -10.40 9.66
CA ILE A 172 -23.27 -11.50 9.43
C ILE A 172 -24.20 -11.65 10.63
N GLU A 173 -23.67 -11.71 11.85
CA GLU A 173 -24.49 -11.84 13.07
C GLU A 173 -25.55 -10.74 13.17
N ASP A 174 -25.15 -9.49 12.94
CA ASP A 174 -26.05 -8.34 12.94
C ASP A 174 -27.15 -8.48 11.87
N LYS A 175 -26.82 -8.97 10.67
CA LYS A 175 -27.80 -9.19 9.59
C LYS A 175 -28.78 -10.32 9.91
N ILE A 176 -28.30 -11.40 10.53
CA ILE A 176 -29.17 -12.51 10.94
C ILE A 176 -30.07 -12.06 12.09
N GLN A 177 -29.57 -11.31 13.07
CA GLN A 177 -30.40 -10.72 14.13
C GLN A 177 -31.49 -9.81 13.54
N GLU A 178 -31.15 -8.92 12.59
CA GLU A 178 -32.13 -8.08 11.89
C GLU A 178 -33.23 -8.93 11.23
N LEU A 179 -32.84 -10.04 10.58
CA LEU A 179 -33.78 -10.97 9.97
C LEU A 179 -34.68 -11.65 11.02
N VAL A 180 -34.10 -12.13 12.13
CA VAL A 180 -34.87 -12.75 13.23
C VAL A 180 -35.88 -11.77 13.82
N ASP A 181 -35.50 -10.50 13.99
CA ASP A 181 -36.37 -9.46 14.54
C ASP A 181 -37.54 -9.11 13.62
N ASP A 182 -37.35 -9.22 12.30
CA ASP A 182 -38.35 -8.90 11.28
C ASP A 182 -39.30 -10.07 10.94
N CYS A 183 -38.89 -11.31 11.22
CA CYS A 183 -39.69 -12.51 10.92
C CYS A 183 -40.70 -12.86 12.02
N SER A 184 -41.89 -13.30 11.62
CA SER A 184 -42.97 -13.68 12.53
C SER A 184 -43.01 -15.16 12.90
N ASP A 185 -42.36 -16.01 12.09
CA ASP A 185 -42.20 -17.45 12.30
C ASP A 185 -40.93 -17.99 11.63
N GLU A 186 -40.67 -19.29 11.84
CA GLU A 186 -39.49 -20.01 11.35
C GLU A 186 -39.50 -20.14 9.81
N GLU A 187 -40.67 -20.18 9.16
CA GLU A 187 -40.77 -20.28 7.70
C GLU A 187 -40.35 -18.96 7.05
N GLU A 188 -40.80 -17.82 7.60
CA GLU A 188 -40.40 -16.48 7.14
C GLU A 188 -38.90 -16.22 7.35
N TYR A 189 -38.33 -16.69 8.47
CA TYR A 189 -36.89 -16.63 8.72
C TYR A 189 -36.10 -17.46 7.71
N GLU A 190 -36.52 -18.70 7.47
CA GLU A 190 -35.85 -19.58 6.51
C GLU A 190 -35.89 -19.02 5.09
N ASP A 191 -37.03 -18.47 4.66
CA ASP A 191 -37.18 -17.82 3.37
C ASP A 191 -36.26 -16.60 3.23
N GLY A 192 -36.19 -15.73 4.25
CA GLY A 192 -35.29 -14.58 4.23
C GLY A 192 -33.81 -14.95 4.29
N LEU A 193 -33.45 -15.98 5.05
CA LEU A 193 -32.07 -16.49 5.11
C LEU A 193 -31.64 -17.02 3.74
N ASN A 194 -32.54 -17.69 3.02
CA ASN A 194 -32.29 -18.19 1.66
C ASN A 194 -32.03 -17.06 0.64
N GLU A 195 -32.37 -15.79 0.93
CA GLU A 195 -31.96 -14.65 0.09
C GLU A 195 -30.46 -14.30 0.24
N TYR A 196 -29.87 -14.61 1.40
CA TYR A 196 -28.45 -14.42 1.68
C TYR A 196 -27.60 -15.62 1.24
N LEU A 197 -28.15 -16.84 1.32
CA LEU A 197 -27.49 -18.03 0.80
C LEU A 197 -27.33 -17.92 -0.71
N GLY A 198 -26.15 -18.26 -1.22
CA GLY A 198 -25.87 -18.09 -2.65
C GLY A 198 -25.61 -16.62 -3.04
N SER A 199 -25.70 -15.66 -2.11
CA SER A 199 -25.36 -14.25 -2.31
C SER A 199 -23.97 -13.86 -1.78
N SER A 200 -23.47 -12.71 -2.25
CA SER A 200 -22.20 -12.11 -1.81
C SER A 200 -22.44 -10.81 -1.06
N ILE A 201 -21.92 -10.71 0.16
CA ILE A 201 -21.84 -9.45 0.91
C ILE A 201 -20.47 -8.84 0.65
N ILE A 202 -20.46 -7.62 0.14
CA ILE A 202 -19.22 -6.93 -0.21
C ILE A 202 -19.01 -5.79 0.77
N ILE A 203 -17.84 -5.76 1.38
CA ILE A 203 -17.45 -4.73 2.34
C ILE A 203 -16.21 -4.02 1.81
N THR A 204 -16.22 -2.70 1.88
CA THR A 204 -15.06 -1.86 1.57
C THR A 204 -14.62 -1.11 2.81
N ILE A 205 -13.32 -0.92 2.97
CA ILE A 205 -12.70 -0.02 3.98
C ILE A 205 -11.76 0.96 3.28
N ASP A 206 -11.47 2.10 3.91
CA ASP A 206 -10.30 2.89 3.54
C ASP A 206 -9.05 2.03 3.69
N GLU A 207 -8.06 2.25 2.84
CA GLU A 207 -6.82 1.51 2.92
C GLU A 207 -6.05 1.81 4.22
N SER A 208 -6.27 2.97 4.85
CA SER A 208 -5.74 3.27 6.19
C SER A 208 -6.15 2.22 7.22
N ASP A 209 -7.41 1.76 7.18
CA ASP A 209 -7.94 0.79 8.12
C ASP A 209 -7.21 -0.56 8.01
N PHE A 210 -6.73 -0.89 6.80
CA PHE A 210 -5.86 -2.05 6.60
C PHE A 210 -4.52 -1.91 7.32
N TYR A 211 -3.93 -0.71 7.34
CA TYR A 211 -2.64 -0.45 7.98
C TYR A 211 -2.76 -0.30 9.49
N ASP A 212 -3.78 0.43 9.94
CA ASP A 212 -4.01 0.80 11.33
C ASP A 212 -4.76 -0.28 12.12
N GLU A 213 -5.18 -1.35 11.46
CA GLU A 213 -6.02 -2.41 12.05
C GLU A 213 -7.31 -1.80 12.62
N SER A 214 -8.03 -1.06 11.77
CA SER A 214 -9.35 -0.49 12.07
C SER A 214 -10.43 -1.10 11.17
N PHE A 215 -11.69 -0.81 11.46
CA PHE A 215 -12.86 -1.17 10.67
C PHE A 215 -13.93 -0.05 10.67
N ASP A 216 -13.49 1.18 10.93
CA ASP A 216 -14.35 2.35 11.18
C ASP A 216 -14.93 2.94 9.89
N SER A 217 -14.23 2.80 8.76
CA SER A 217 -14.61 3.41 7.48
C SER A 217 -15.51 2.52 6.61
N ARG A 218 -16.00 1.41 7.16
CA ARG A 218 -16.64 0.35 6.38
C ARG A 218 -17.87 0.83 5.61
N ARG A 219 -18.05 0.27 4.41
CA ARG A 219 -19.28 0.39 3.61
C ARG A 219 -19.67 -0.98 3.08
N GLU A 220 -20.95 -1.30 3.20
CA GLU A 220 -21.53 -2.57 2.80
C GLU A 220 -22.31 -2.42 1.49
N TYR A 221 -22.18 -3.42 0.63
CA TYR A 221 -22.86 -3.53 -0.66
C TYR A 221 -23.47 -4.93 -0.77
N PHE A 222 -24.73 -4.97 -1.19
CA PHE A 222 -25.48 -6.21 -1.43
C PHE A 222 -25.81 -6.33 -2.92
N GLU A 223 -24.78 -6.58 -3.71
CA GLU A 223 -24.86 -6.73 -5.16
C GLU A 223 -23.92 -7.85 -5.63
N PRO A 224 -24.19 -8.48 -6.79
CA PRO A 224 -23.27 -9.45 -7.37
C PRO A 224 -21.88 -8.83 -7.60
N LEU A 225 -20.80 -9.59 -7.38
CA LEU A 225 -19.44 -9.09 -7.59
C LEU A 225 -19.22 -8.53 -9.00
N GLU A 226 -19.90 -9.09 -10.01
CA GLU A 226 -19.83 -8.64 -11.41
C GLU A 226 -20.47 -7.26 -11.65
N SER A 227 -21.27 -6.73 -10.72
CA SER A 227 -21.81 -5.37 -10.81
C SER A 227 -20.77 -4.31 -10.45
N VAL A 228 -19.79 -4.68 -9.60
CA VAL A 228 -18.79 -3.75 -9.05
C VAL A 228 -17.36 -4.02 -9.52
N LEU A 229 -17.03 -5.26 -9.89
CA LEU A 229 -15.70 -5.65 -10.37
C LEU A 229 -15.67 -5.84 -11.88
N SER A 230 -14.56 -5.43 -12.48
CA SER A 230 -14.25 -5.79 -13.86
C SER A 230 -14.00 -7.29 -14.01
N LYS A 231 -14.16 -7.81 -15.24
CA LYS A 231 -13.83 -9.20 -15.55
C LYS A 231 -12.39 -9.56 -15.17
N GLU A 232 -11.46 -8.62 -15.36
CA GLU A 232 -10.06 -8.81 -14.99
C GLU A 232 -9.90 -8.95 -13.47
N GLN A 233 -10.52 -8.07 -12.67
CA GLN A 233 -10.52 -8.21 -11.21
C GLN A 233 -11.16 -9.53 -10.74
N MET A 234 -12.27 -9.93 -11.38
CA MET A 234 -12.92 -11.22 -11.10
C MET A 234 -12.01 -12.42 -11.37
N ASP A 235 -11.24 -12.40 -12.46
CA ASP A 235 -10.29 -13.47 -12.80
C ASP A 235 -9.13 -13.57 -11.78
N TYR A 236 -8.87 -12.49 -11.04
CA TYR A 236 -7.86 -12.42 -9.98
C TYR A 236 -8.41 -12.69 -8.58
N LEU A 237 -9.71 -12.76 -8.38
CA LEU A 237 -10.24 -13.23 -7.11
C LEU A 237 -9.77 -14.69 -6.88
N PRO A 238 -9.14 -15.03 -5.74
CA PRO A 238 -8.55 -16.36 -5.52
C PRO A 238 -9.58 -17.48 -5.67
N LYS A 239 -9.70 -18.09 -6.87
CA LYS A 239 -10.70 -19.11 -7.27
C LYS A 239 -11.87 -19.22 -6.29
N ILE A 240 -12.59 -18.10 -6.19
CA ILE A 240 -13.61 -17.83 -5.18
C ILE A 240 -14.86 -18.71 -5.38
N GLY A 241 -14.88 -19.56 -6.41
CA GLY A 241 -16.04 -20.36 -6.78
C GLY A 241 -15.73 -21.70 -7.46
N LYS A 242 -14.75 -22.47 -6.97
CA LYS A 242 -14.80 -23.94 -7.19
C LYS A 242 -15.42 -24.69 -6.01
N ASP A 243 -15.40 -24.08 -4.83
CA ASP A 243 -15.88 -24.68 -3.60
C ASP A 243 -17.11 -23.94 -3.03
N TYR A 244 -17.43 -22.73 -3.52
CA TYR A 244 -18.65 -22.02 -3.16
C TYR A 244 -19.89 -22.85 -3.50
N GLN A 245 -20.75 -23.04 -2.50
CA GLN A 245 -22.00 -23.74 -2.63
C GLN A 245 -23.19 -22.77 -2.55
N GLU A 246 -24.34 -23.18 -3.11
CA GLU A 246 -25.59 -22.41 -3.05
C GLU A 246 -26.10 -22.23 -1.60
N ASP A 247 -25.62 -23.03 -0.65
CA ASP A 247 -25.97 -22.99 0.78
C ASP A 247 -24.92 -22.28 1.66
N GLU A 248 -24.04 -21.47 1.06
CA GLU A 248 -23.06 -20.64 1.77
C GLU A 248 -23.34 -19.15 1.61
N ILE A 249 -23.01 -18.36 2.64
CA ILE A 249 -22.87 -16.90 2.54
C ILE A 249 -21.40 -16.58 2.30
N ALA A 250 -21.11 -15.83 1.23
CA ALA A 250 -19.78 -15.32 0.94
C ALA A 250 -19.64 -13.86 1.35
N VAL A 251 -18.56 -13.51 2.07
CA VAL A 251 -18.25 -12.12 2.43
C VAL A 251 -16.87 -11.75 1.91
N PHE A 252 -16.80 -10.64 1.19
CA PHE A 252 -15.59 -10.13 0.58
C PHE A 252 -15.21 -8.78 1.20
N LEU A 253 -13.93 -8.61 1.51
CA LEU A 253 -13.37 -7.36 1.99
C LEU A 253 -12.42 -6.77 0.95
N PHE A 254 -12.67 -5.52 0.57
CA PHE A 254 -11.84 -4.73 -0.34
C PHE A 254 -11.41 -3.41 0.30
N THR A 255 -10.42 -2.75 -0.28
CA THR A 255 -10.21 -1.31 -0.05
C THR A 255 -11.24 -0.50 -0.85
N GLY A 256 -11.38 0.79 -0.55
CA GLY A 256 -12.25 1.72 -1.31
C GLY A 256 -11.86 1.88 -2.79
N ASN A 257 -10.65 1.48 -3.17
CA ASN A 257 -10.17 1.40 -4.56
C ASN A 257 -10.28 -0.03 -5.13
N TRP A 258 -11.13 -0.87 -4.56
CA TRP A 258 -11.40 -2.24 -5.04
C TRP A 258 -10.18 -3.16 -5.08
N ASN A 259 -9.19 -2.94 -4.21
CA ASN A 259 -8.12 -3.91 -3.99
C ASN A 259 -8.63 -4.97 -3.00
N PHE A 260 -8.64 -6.23 -3.39
CA PHE A 260 -9.07 -7.33 -2.52
C PHE A 260 -8.15 -7.46 -1.29
N ILE A 261 -8.72 -7.74 -0.12
CA ILE A 261 -7.98 -7.92 1.14
C ILE A 261 -8.10 -9.37 1.60
N THR A 262 -9.34 -9.82 1.82
CA THR A 262 -9.64 -11.17 2.28
C THR A 262 -11.10 -11.50 1.99
N SER A 263 -11.45 -12.78 2.07
CA SER A 263 -12.83 -13.25 2.08
C SER A 263 -12.95 -14.43 3.03
N PHE A 264 -14.18 -14.76 3.37
CA PHE A 264 -14.53 -16.03 4.00
C PHE A 264 -15.94 -16.45 3.58
N TYR A 265 -16.24 -17.71 3.84
CA TYR A 265 -17.49 -18.36 3.52
C TYR A 265 -18.02 -19.01 4.79
N ARG A 266 -19.34 -19.01 4.94
CA ARG A 266 -20.02 -19.71 6.04
C ARG A 266 -21.16 -20.53 5.47
N PRO A 267 -21.14 -21.87 5.65
CA PRO A 267 -22.29 -22.68 5.31
C PRO A 267 -23.44 -22.37 6.24
N LYS A 268 -24.67 -22.60 5.76
CA LYS A 268 -25.90 -22.42 6.54
C LYS A 268 -25.82 -23.05 7.93
N ASP A 269 -25.27 -24.26 8.04
CA ASP A 269 -25.17 -25.02 9.30
C ASP A 269 -24.25 -24.36 10.35
N ASP A 270 -23.37 -23.44 9.95
CA ASP A 270 -22.47 -22.69 10.85
C ASP A 270 -23.03 -21.30 11.21
N LEU A 271 -24.21 -20.93 10.69
CA LEU A 271 -24.87 -19.68 11.01
C LEU A 271 -25.69 -19.82 12.31
N PRO A 272 -25.76 -18.76 13.15
CA PRO A 272 -26.56 -18.80 14.36
C PRO A 272 -28.04 -19.00 14.02
N GLY A 273 -28.68 -19.95 14.70
CA GLY A 273 -30.11 -20.18 14.58
C GLY A 273 -30.93 -19.03 15.14
N ALA A 274 -32.22 -18.95 14.75
CA ALA A 274 -33.14 -17.94 15.28
C ALA A 274 -33.31 -18.02 16.82
N ASP A 275 -33.04 -19.17 17.43
CA ASP A 275 -33.10 -19.41 18.88
C ASP A 275 -31.82 -18.98 19.64
N GLU A 276 -30.77 -18.58 18.93
CA GLU A 276 -29.50 -18.13 19.51
C GLU A 276 -29.47 -16.61 19.80
N PHE A 277 -30.54 -15.88 19.44
CA PHE A 277 -30.67 -14.43 19.57
C PHE A 277 -31.73 -14.00 20.59
#